data_AF-A0A969WYA7-F1
#
_entry.id   AF-A0A969WYA7-F1
#
_cell.length_a   1.000
_cell.length_b   1.000
_cell.length_c   1.000
_cell.angle_alpha   90.00
_cell.angle_beta   90.00
_cell.angle_gamma   90.00
#
_symmetry.space_group_name_H-M   'P 1'
#
loop_
_entity.id
_entity.type
_entity.pdbx_description
1 polymer ?
#
loop_
_entity_poly.entity_id
_entity_poly.type
_entity_poly.pdbx_seq_one_letter_code
_entity_poly.pdbx_strand_id
1 'polypeptide(L)'
;MKKYKGLLAVIVCIAILGGCGVPKAANKDPEAGGTESSTERTTDSITDNSAKSATESSAVIPDASGIADKINEDSKPVYPPDFSTEKGIREYLIGEWTYDREYLNYCVLDPADVFAKMIIDKDLNVHLSFEDKYTNESKGEFTGKIEFDRLHAKPNEAPDLISIVLGEEDYPGGDYLFKNRTIYDGKCAMSLFFAGNGNHIFELLATEDIAYYAVDEIILEKVSCLKSELHPTKNHDFYAVSWGTGADGKSLWLDEVQWTPSEEYDPDPDYPTRMTLYEDDVQESVLYKIATDNMKEVLMENLVPGEVYYVRTDKQGYVIEFVNADFKEYIDGKNES
;
A
#
# COMPACT_ATOMS: atom_id res chain seq x y z
N MET A 1 -49.45 0.96 10.44
CA MET A 1 -50.37 0.50 9.36
C MET A 1 -49.69 0.78 8.02
N LYS A 2 -49.68 -0.21 7.09
CA LYS A 2 -49.05 -0.24 5.73
C LYS A 2 -47.50 -0.30 5.75
N LYS A 3 -46.82 -1.44 5.90
CA LYS A 3 -46.67 -2.69 5.08
C LYS A 3 -45.93 -2.51 3.74
N TYR A 4 -44.62 -2.73 3.83
CA TYR A 4 -43.66 -3.23 2.83
C TYR A 4 -44.27 -3.77 1.54
N LYS A 5 -44.02 -3.06 0.43
CA LYS A 5 -44.11 -3.56 -0.94
C LYS A 5 -42.95 -2.95 -1.72
N GLY A 6 -41.88 -3.72 -1.87
CA GLY A 6 -40.69 -3.28 -2.62
C GLY A 6 -39.50 -4.23 -2.60
N LEU A 7 -39.48 -5.26 -1.74
CA LEU A 7 -38.30 -6.12 -1.55
C LEU A 7 -38.48 -7.57 -2.01
N LEU A 8 -39.15 -7.82 -3.14
CA LEU A 8 -39.39 -9.20 -3.61
C LEU A 8 -39.33 -9.41 -5.13
N ALA A 9 -38.78 -8.46 -5.88
CA ALA A 9 -38.66 -8.57 -7.35
C ALA A 9 -37.22 -8.77 -7.87
N VAL A 10 -36.18 -8.62 -7.04
CA VAL A 10 -34.77 -8.70 -7.51
C VAL A 10 -34.13 -10.07 -7.30
N ILE A 11 -34.67 -10.91 -6.40
CA ILE A 11 -34.07 -12.23 -6.09
C ILE A 11 -34.49 -13.34 -7.09
N VAL A 12 -35.44 -13.11 -7.98
CA VAL A 12 -35.94 -14.14 -8.94
C VAL A 12 -35.24 -14.08 -10.32
N CYS A 13 -34.44 -13.05 -10.61
CA CYS A 13 -33.75 -12.96 -11.91
C CYS A 13 -32.38 -13.64 -11.96
N ILE A 14 -31.81 -14.08 -10.83
CA ILE A 14 -30.49 -14.74 -10.79
C ILE A 14 -30.59 -16.28 -10.97
N ALA A 15 -31.79 -16.87 -10.96
CA ALA A 15 -31.97 -18.32 -10.98
C ALA A 15 -32.35 -18.96 -12.34
N ILE A 16 -32.36 -18.24 -13.47
CA ILE A 16 -32.88 -18.78 -14.75
C ILE A 16 -31.91 -18.71 -15.96
N LEU A 17 -30.64 -18.33 -15.80
CA LEU A 17 -29.67 -18.36 -16.93
C LEU A 17 -28.43 -19.25 -16.75
N GLY A 18 -28.40 -20.11 -15.74
CA GLY A 18 -27.35 -21.12 -15.55
C GLY A 18 -27.80 -22.53 -15.96
N GLY A 19 -27.93 -22.80 -17.26
CA GLY A 19 -28.26 -24.14 -17.74
C GLY A 19 -27.85 -24.37 -19.19
N CYS A 20 -26.66 -24.96 -19.39
CA CYS A 20 -26.39 -26.15 -20.24
C CYS A 20 -24.92 -26.20 -20.70
N GLY A 21 -24.21 -27.29 -20.38
CA GLY A 21 -23.02 -27.71 -21.15
C GLY A 21 -21.86 -28.36 -20.39
N VAL A 22 -22.08 -29.49 -19.71
CA VAL A 22 -21.00 -30.38 -19.24
C VAL A 22 -20.87 -31.57 -20.21
N PRO A 23 -19.66 -31.88 -20.72
CA PRO A 23 -19.35 -33.22 -21.18
C PRO A 23 -18.62 -34.03 -20.09
N LYS A 24 -19.23 -35.15 -19.70
CA LYS A 24 -18.61 -36.26 -18.97
C LYS A 24 -17.56 -36.94 -19.86
N ALA A 25 -16.38 -37.21 -19.32
CA ALA A 25 -15.54 -38.32 -19.76
C ALA A 25 -15.50 -39.37 -18.66
N ALA A 26 -15.86 -40.61 -19.00
CA ALA A 26 -15.76 -41.77 -18.13
C ALA A 26 -14.67 -42.71 -18.64
N ASN A 27 -13.72 -42.99 -17.75
CA ASN A 27 -12.89 -44.19 -17.55
C ASN A 27 -12.51 -45.08 -18.74
N LYS A 28 -11.21 -45.42 -18.79
CA LYS A 28 -10.70 -46.80 -18.63
C LYS A 28 -9.17 -46.85 -18.60
N ASP A 29 -8.62 -47.18 -17.44
CA ASP A 29 -7.40 -48.00 -17.28
C ASP A 29 -7.74 -49.47 -17.63
N PRO A 30 -6.79 -50.34 -18.05
CA PRO A 30 -5.84 -50.94 -17.11
C PRO A 30 -4.42 -51.31 -17.60
N GLU A 31 -3.51 -51.31 -16.63
CA GLU A 31 -2.44 -52.29 -16.31
C GLU A 31 -1.46 -52.78 -17.40
N ALA A 32 -0.15 -52.71 -17.09
CA ALA A 32 0.65 -53.84 -16.58
C ALA A 32 2.13 -53.75 -16.97
N GLY A 33 3.00 -54.18 -16.06
CA GLY A 33 4.26 -54.86 -16.41
C GLY A 33 5.54 -54.12 -16.05
N GLY A 34 6.21 -54.59 -15.00
CA GLY A 34 7.58 -54.18 -14.66
C GLY A 34 8.67 -55.00 -15.35
N THR A 35 9.85 -54.93 -14.74
CA THR A 35 11.03 -55.84 -14.80
C THR A 35 12.21 -55.37 -15.67
N GLU A 36 13.24 -54.91 -14.95
CA GLU A 36 14.68 -55.24 -15.01
C GLU A 36 15.57 -54.94 -16.24
N SER A 37 16.73 -54.38 -15.89
CA SER A 37 18.10 -54.81 -16.27
C SER A 37 18.49 -54.72 -17.75
N SER A 38 19.57 -53.97 -18.04
CA SER A 38 20.92 -54.53 -18.20
C SER A 38 21.90 -53.50 -18.79
N THR A 39 23.06 -53.44 -18.15
CA THR A 39 24.36 -52.89 -18.56
C THR A 39 24.88 -53.32 -19.93
N GLU A 40 25.71 -52.46 -20.57
CA GLU A 40 27.05 -52.74 -21.14
C GLU A 40 27.67 -51.40 -21.64
N ARG A 41 28.78 -50.90 -21.07
CA ARG A 41 30.23 -51.21 -21.22
C ARG A 41 30.91 -50.69 -22.50
N THR A 42 31.92 -49.82 -22.32
CA THR A 42 33.31 -49.95 -22.84
C THR A 42 34.16 -48.81 -22.23
N THR A 43 35.08 -49.07 -21.28
CA THR A 43 36.57 -49.27 -21.40
C THR A 43 37.32 -48.08 -22.02
N ASP A 44 38.50 -47.61 -21.60
CA ASP A 44 39.45 -47.98 -20.53
C ASP A 44 40.51 -46.86 -20.38
N SER A 45 40.95 -46.66 -19.13
CA SER A 45 42.34 -46.41 -18.67
C SER A 45 43.15 -45.13 -19.04
N ILE A 46 43.69 -44.45 -18.01
CA ILE A 46 45.12 -44.40 -17.59
C ILE A 46 45.31 -43.36 -16.46
N THR A 47 46.20 -43.69 -15.53
CA THR A 47 46.48 -43.14 -14.20
C THR A 47 47.43 -41.92 -14.13
N ASP A 48 47.34 -41.24 -12.98
CA ASP A 48 48.36 -40.54 -12.17
C ASP A 48 48.70 -39.05 -12.36
N ASN A 49 48.25 -38.30 -11.35
CA ASN A 49 48.97 -37.33 -10.50
C ASN A 49 49.73 -36.16 -11.14
N SER A 50 49.20 -34.94 -10.94
CA SER A 50 49.87 -33.92 -10.12
C SER A 50 49.00 -32.68 -9.90
N ALA A 51 49.05 -32.20 -8.66
CA ALA A 51 48.36 -31.03 -8.14
C ALA A 51 48.55 -29.77 -8.97
N LYS A 52 47.44 -29.06 -9.23
CA LYS A 52 47.43 -27.59 -9.24
C LYS A 52 46.02 -27.05 -9.00
N SER A 53 45.91 -26.34 -7.89
CA SER A 53 44.82 -25.49 -7.45
C SER A 53 44.18 -24.71 -8.60
N ALA A 54 42.87 -24.88 -8.78
CA ALA A 54 42.02 -23.97 -9.54
C ALA A 54 40.83 -23.64 -8.64
N THR A 55 40.90 -22.47 -8.03
CA THR A 55 39.83 -21.85 -7.26
C THR A 55 38.78 -21.40 -8.28
N GLU A 56 37.62 -22.06 -8.28
CA GLU A 56 36.47 -21.61 -9.06
C GLU A 56 35.98 -20.28 -8.49
N SER A 57 36.11 -19.25 -9.31
CA SER A 57 35.61 -17.90 -9.10
C SER A 57 34.08 -17.94 -9.07
N SER A 58 33.51 -18.07 -7.87
CA SER A 58 32.15 -17.64 -7.58
C SER A 58 32.04 -16.16 -7.96
N ALA A 59 31.26 -15.85 -9.00
CA ALA A 59 30.94 -14.48 -9.35
C ALA A 59 30.01 -13.92 -8.27
N VAL A 60 30.62 -13.28 -7.27
CA VAL A 60 29.95 -12.50 -6.24
C VAL A 60 29.28 -11.31 -6.93
N ILE A 61 27.95 -11.30 -6.91
CA ILE A 61 27.14 -10.10 -7.19
C ILE A 61 27.58 -9.05 -6.17
N PRO A 62 28.05 -7.85 -6.57
CA PRO A 62 28.47 -6.87 -5.59
C PRO A 62 27.24 -6.34 -4.84
N ASP A 63 27.32 -6.45 -3.51
CA ASP A 63 26.48 -5.77 -2.53
C ASP A 63 26.17 -4.33 -2.99
N ALA A 64 24.90 -4.04 -3.29
CA ALA A 64 24.42 -2.71 -3.61
C ALA A 64 24.28 -1.80 -2.37
N SER A 65 25.08 -2.07 -1.33
CA SER A 65 25.15 -1.28 -0.08
C SER A 65 26.09 -0.06 -0.19
N GLY A 66 26.67 0.19 -1.38
CA GLY A 66 27.75 1.16 -1.59
C GLY A 66 27.46 2.37 -2.48
N ILE A 67 26.20 2.65 -2.85
CA ILE A 67 25.85 3.78 -3.76
C ILE A 67 25.13 4.93 -3.03
N ALA A 68 25.09 4.93 -1.70
CA ALA A 68 24.54 6.05 -0.92
C ALA A 68 25.51 7.25 -0.80
N ASP A 69 26.82 7.05 -1.00
CA ASP A 69 27.82 8.10 -0.75
C ASP A 69 28.48 8.60 -2.03
N LYS A 70 27.75 9.43 -2.79
CA LYS A 70 28.27 10.54 -3.63
C LYS A 70 27.12 11.28 -4.32
N ILE A 71 26.19 11.80 -3.53
CA ILE A 71 25.31 12.88 -3.98
C ILE A 71 26.10 14.18 -3.80
N ASN A 72 26.27 14.95 -4.88
CA ASN A 72 26.88 16.28 -4.86
C ASN A 72 26.25 17.14 -3.74
N GLU A 73 27.10 17.71 -2.90
CA GLU A 73 26.76 18.54 -1.73
C GLU A 73 26.15 19.92 -2.07
N ASP A 74 25.82 20.19 -3.34
CA ASP A 74 25.52 21.56 -3.82
C ASP A 74 24.03 21.90 -3.97
N SER A 75 23.12 21.01 -3.57
CA SER A 75 21.75 21.42 -3.25
C SER A 75 21.13 20.41 -2.30
N LYS A 76 21.04 20.73 -1.01
CA LYS A 76 20.12 19.99 -0.13
C LYS A 76 18.72 20.11 -0.76
N PRO A 77 18.04 19.00 -1.09
CA PRO A 77 16.67 19.08 -1.55
C PRO A 77 15.85 19.80 -0.48
N VAL A 78 15.15 20.86 -0.89
CA VAL A 78 14.24 21.60 -0.01
C VAL A 78 13.01 20.73 0.15
N TYR A 79 12.64 20.42 1.38
CA TYR A 79 11.38 19.78 1.69
C TYR A 79 10.41 20.82 2.32
N PRO A 80 9.13 20.82 1.93
CA PRO A 80 8.58 20.00 0.85
C PRO A 80 9.01 20.47 -0.54
N PRO A 81 9.09 19.54 -1.52
CA PRO A 81 9.19 19.89 -2.91
C PRO A 81 7.92 20.63 -3.37
N ASP A 82 8.04 21.40 -4.45
CA ASP A 82 6.91 22.15 -5.02
C ASP A 82 5.99 21.23 -5.85
N PHE A 83 5.00 20.64 -5.18
CA PHE A 83 4.01 19.75 -5.78
C PHE A 83 3.13 20.42 -6.85
N SER A 84 3.13 21.76 -6.94
CA SER A 84 2.44 22.48 -8.02
C SER A 84 3.18 22.38 -9.37
N THR A 85 4.32 21.68 -9.41
CA THR A 85 5.13 21.48 -10.62
C THR A 85 5.49 20.01 -10.83
N GLU A 86 5.59 19.57 -12.09
CA GLU A 86 6.12 18.24 -12.42
C GLU A 86 7.54 18.03 -11.84
N LYS A 87 8.35 19.09 -11.82
CA LYS A 87 9.71 19.02 -11.26
C LYS A 87 9.69 18.65 -9.78
N GLY A 88 8.85 19.28 -8.97
CA GLY A 88 8.75 18.95 -7.54
C GLY A 88 8.21 17.55 -7.32
N ILE A 89 7.22 17.12 -8.12
CA ILE A 89 6.71 15.73 -8.07
C ILE A 89 7.82 14.73 -8.40
N ARG A 90 8.62 14.98 -9.45
CA ARG A 90 9.76 14.14 -9.83
C ARG A 90 10.79 14.05 -8.70
N GLU A 91 11.14 15.18 -8.07
CA GLU A 91 12.07 15.22 -6.94
C GLU A 91 11.54 14.44 -5.73
N TYR A 92 10.24 14.49 -5.48
CA TYR A 92 9.58 13.77 -4.39
C TYR A 92 9.65 12.24 -4.57
N LEU A 93 9.33 11.75 -5.77
CA LEU A 93 9.21 10.33 -6.08
C LEU A 93 10.54 9.57 -5.98
N ILE A 94 11.68 10.21 -6.23
CA ILE A 94 12.99 9.56 -6.21
C ILE A 94 13.31 8.98 -4.82
N GLY A 95 13.76 7.73 -4.78
CA GLY A 95 14.21 7.05 -3.57
C GLY A 95 13.59 5.67 -3.38
N GLU A 96 13.76 5.13 -2.17
CA GLU A 96 13.19 3.85 -1.75
C GLU A 96 11.88 4.08 -0.98
N TRP A 97 10.83 3.45 -1.46
CA TRP A 97 9.50 3.44 -0.88
C TRP A 97 9.12 2.02 -0.49
N THR A 98 8.45 1.86 0.65
CA THR A 98 8.05 0.55 1.17
C THR A 98 6.58 0.53 1.53
N TYR A 99 5.91 -0.57 1.17
CA TYR A 99 4.61 -0.94 1.71
C TYR A 99 4.84 -2.01 2.79
N ASP A 100 4.55 -1.67 4.04
CA ASP A 100 4.62 -2.61 5.17
C ASP A 100 3.49 -2.35 6.16
N ARG A 101 2.26 -2.69 5.76
CA ARG A 101 1.07 -2.52 6.60
C ARG A 101 0.64 -3.83 7.25
N GLU A 102 -0.06 -3.75 8.37
CA GLU A 102 -0.67 -4.92 9.01
C GLU A 102 -1.92 -5.38 8.26
N TYR A 103 -2.68 -4.43 7.69
CA TYR A 103 -3.94 -4.69 6.99
C TYR A 103 -3.92 -4.15 5.57
N LEU A 104 -4.48 -4.92 4.64
CA LEU A 104 -4.69 -4.55 3.24
C LEU A 104 -5.93 -3.65 3.08
N ASN A 105 -7.04 -4.06 3.69
CA ASN A 105 -8.30 -3.34 3.69
C ASN A 105 -8.86 -3.24 5.11
N TYR A 106 -9.22 -2.02 5.52
CA TYR A 106 -9.76 -1.73 6.85
C TYR A 106 -11.12 -2.39 7.13
N CYS A 107 -12.03 -2.41 6.15
CA CYS A 107 -13.40 -2.85 6.36
C CYS A 107 -13.51 -4.34 6.74
N VAL A 108 -12.57 -5.14 6.24
CA VAL A 108 -12.53 -6.59 6.43
C VAL A 108 -11.36 -7.03 7.32
N LEU A 109 -10.45 -6.11 7.66
CA LEU A 109 -9.23 -6.38 8.42
C LEU A 109 -8.41 -7.53 7.79
N ASP A 110 -8.33 -7.53 6.47
CA ASP A 110 -7.56 -8.53 5.73
C ASP A 110 -6.07 -8.31 6.00
N PRO A 111 -5.32 -9.35 6.41
CA PRO A 111 -3.91 -9.20 6.72
C PRO A 111 -3.11 -8.87 5.47
N ALA A 112 -2.18 -7.92 5.59
CA ALA A 112 -1.23 -7.58 4.53
C ALA A 112 0.05 -8.39 4.71
N ASP A 113 0.04 -9.61 4.16
CA ASP A 113 1.13 -10.59 4.27
C ASP A 113 2.31 -10.31 3.31
N VAL A 114 2.20 -9.28 2.47
CA VAL A 114 3.18 -8.93 1.45
C VAL A 114 3.87 -7.63 1.79
N PHE A 115 5.19 -7.67 1.81
CA PHE A 115 6.05 -6.50 1.80
C PHE A 115 6.30 -6.12 0.34
N ALA A 116 6.16 -4.84 0.00
CA ALA A 116 6.56 -4.35 -1.31
C ALA A 116 7.60 -3.24 -1.17
N LYS A 117 8.59 -3.27 -2.06
CA LYS A 117 9.62 -2.24 -2.18
C LYS A 117 9.58 -1.65 -3.57
N MET A 118 9.56 -0.33 -3.65
CA MET A 118 9.62 0.43 -4.89
C MET A 118 10.82 1.37 -4.84
N ILE A 119 11.78 1.17 -5.74
CA ILE A 119 12.97 2.02 -5.87
C ILE A 119 12.83 2.82 -7.16
N ILE A 120 12.85 4.15 -7.05
CA ILE A 120 12.73 5.08 -8.18
C ILE A 120 14.03 5.87 -8.29
N ASP A 121 14.67 5.81 -9.46
CA ASP A 121 15.87 6.59 -9.72
C ASP A 121 15.58 8.00 -10.27
N LYS A 122 16.62 8.81 -10.45
CA LYS A 122 16.53 10.19 -10.95
C LYS A 122 15.93 10.32 -12.37
N ASP A 123 16.03 9.25 -13.16
CA ASP A 123 15.56 9.18 -14.54
C ASP A 123 14.13 8.58 -14.58
N LEU A 124 13.54 8.34 -13.40
CA LEU A 124 12.23 7.70 -13.18
C LEU A 124 12.17 6.25 -13.64
N ASN A 125 13.30 5.55 -13.73
CA ASN A 125 13.27 4.09 -13.80
C ASN A 125 12.82 3.55 -12.44
N VAL A 126 11.96 2.54 -12.47
CA VAL A 126 11.41 1.91 -11.27
C VAL A 126 11.82 0.45 -11.20
N HIS A 127 12.19 0.02 -10.01
CA HIS A 127 12.35 -1.38 -9.63
C HIS A 127 11.35 -1.70 -8.51
N LEU A 128 10.49 -2.68 -8.74
CA LEU A 128 9.51 -3.17 -7.77
C LEU A 128 9.89 -4.58 -7.33
N SER A 129 9.84 -4.85 -6.03
CA SER A 129 9.90 -6.21 -5.50
C SER A 129 8.77 -6.47 -4.51
N PHE A 130 8.27 -7.70 -4.52
CA PHE A 130 7.21 -8.17 -3.65
C PHE A 130 7.70 -9.43 -2.94
N GLU A 131 7.55 -9.47 -1.62
CA GLU A 131 8.05 -10.55 -0.78
C GLU A 131 7.01 -10.94 0.26
N ASP A 132 6.86 -12.23 0.52
CA ASP A 132 6.09 -12.71 1.66
C ASP A 132 6.78 -12.30 2.97
N LYS A 133 6.06 -11.63 3.88
CA LYS A 133 6.63 -11.10 5.13
C LYS A 133 7.12 -12.17 6.09
N TYR A 134 6.59 -13.39 6.00
CA TYR A 134 6.87 -14.46 6.95
C TYR A 134 7.93 -15.42 6.45
N THR A 135 7.94 -15.69 5.14
CA THR A 135 8.90 -16.62 4.52
C THR A 135 10.08 -15.90 3.85
N ASN A 136 9.94 -14.60 3.55
CA ASN A 136 10.82 -13.84 2.65
C ASN A 136 10.92 -14.46 1.25
N GLU A 137 9.93 -15.26 0.85
CA GLU A 137 9.86 -15.78 -0.51
C GLU A 137 9.44 -14.66 -1.47
N SER A 138 10.18 -14.54 -2.57
CA SER A 138 9.86 -13.56 -3.63
C SER A 138 8.53 -13.93 -4.28
N LYS A 139 7.63 -12.94 -4.37
CA LYS A 139 6.38 -12.98 -5.14
C LYS A 139 6.52 -12.32 -6.52
N GLY A 140 7.66 -11.70 -6.79
CA GLY A 140 7.99 -11.12 -8.09
C GLY A 140 8.91 -9.91 -7.98
N GLU A 141 9.69 -9.70 -9.04
CA GLU A 141 10.54 -8.53 -9.25
C GLU A 141 10.26 -7.96 -10.63
N PHE A 142 10.08 -6.64 -10.71
CA PHE A 142 9.67 -5.97 -11.93
C PHE A 142 10.47 -4.71 -12.15
N THR A 143 10.75 -4.41 -13.41
CA THR A 143 11.42 -3.17 -13.81
C THR A 143 10.61 -2.42 -14.84
N GLY A 144 10.72 -1.10 -14.81
CA GLY A 144 9.95 -0.23 -15.69
C GLY A 144 10.34 1.23 -15.55
N LYS A 145 9.37 2.09 -15.87
CA LYS A 145 9.51 3.54 -15.72
C LYS A 145 8.21 4.16 -15.20
N ILE A 146 8.33 5.31 -14.56
CA ILE A 146 7.19 6.18 -14.25
C ILE A 146 7.01 7.20 -15.36
N GLU A 147 5.79 7.31 -15.86
CA GLU A 147 5.34 8.37 -16.75
C GLU A 147 4.35 9.27 -16.01
N PHE A 148 4.32 10.55 -16.38
CA PHE A 148 3.37 11.52 -15.84
C PHE A 148 2.25 11.77 -16.85
N ASP A 149 1.02 11.73 -16.37
CA ASP A 149 -0.16 12.06 -17.17
C ASP A 149 -1.14 12.92 -16.37
N ARG A 150 -2.30 13.21 -16.95
CA ARG A 150 -3.37 14.00 -16.36
C ARG A 150 -4.69 13.28 -16.52
N LEU A 151 -5.40 13.08 -15.42
CA LEU A 151 -6.77 12.59 -15.44
C LEU A 151 -7.77 13.74 -15.26
N HIS A 152 -7.61 14.56 -14.23
CA HIS A 152 -8.49 15.70 -13.95
C HIS A 152 -7.73 17.05 -13.98
N ALA A 153 -6.42 17.04 -13.78
CA ALA A 153 -5.58 18.23 -13.82
C ALA A 153 -5.61 18.92 -15.20
N LYS A 154 -5.66 20.26 -15.19
CA LYS A 154 -5.65 21.06 -16.42
C LYS A 154 -4.26 21.03 -17.09
N PRO A 155 -4.16 21.36 -18.40
CA PRO A 155 -2.88 21.36 -19.12
C PRO A 155 -1.78 22.28 -18.52
N ASN A 156 -2.17 23.30 -17.76
CA ASN A 156 -1.27 24.24 -17.11
C ASN A 156 -1.02 23.92 -15.63
N GLU A 157 -1.58 22.83 -15.12
CA GLU A 157 -1.39 22.32 -13.76
C GLU A 157 -0.38 21.16 -13.80
N ALA A 158 0.19 20.85 -12.62
CA ALA A 158 1.02 19.66 -12.45
C ALA A 158 0.24 18.39 -12.82
N PRO A 159 0.91 17.32 -13.28
CA PRO A 159 0.27 16.03 -13.46
C PRO A 159 -0.32 15.53 -12.14
N ASP A 160 -1.54 15.00 -12.19
CA ASP A 160 -2.21 14.34 -11.06
C ASP A 160 -2.20 12.81 -11.18
N LEU A 161 -1.71 12.29 -12.30
CA LEU A 161 -1.62 10.86 -12.57
C LEU A 161 -0.16 10.43 -12.77
N ILE A 162 0.22 9.33 -12.11
CA ILE A 162 1.45 8.59 -12.40
C ILE A 162 1.09 7.24 -13.04
N SER A 163 1.77 6.90 -14.13
CA SER A 163 1.65 5.61 -14.79
C SER A 163 2.92 4.81 -14.54
N ILE A 164 2.77 3.65 -13.90
CA ILE A 164 3.86 2.68 -13.79
C ILE A 164 3.83 1.82 -15.05
N VAL A 165 4.84 1.98 -15.91
CA VAL A 165 4.95 1.23 -17.16
C VAL A 165 6.01 0.15 -16.99
N LEU A 166 5.57 -1.10 -16.91
CA LEU A 166 6.44 -2.27 -16.77
C LEU A 166 6.72 -2.91 -18.14
N GLY A 167 7.86 -3.58 -18.24
CA GLY A 167 8.31 -4.22 -19.49
C GLY A 167 7.75 -5.63 -19.75
N GLU A 168 7.02 -6.22 -18.80
CA GLU A 168 6.55 -7.61 -18.90
C GLU A 168 5.07 -7.70 -19.33
N GLU A 169 4.74 -8.69 -20.16
CA GLU A 169 3.41 -8.86 -20.76
C GLU A 169 2.36 -9.45 -19.78
N ASP A 170 2.79 -10.07 -18.67
CA ASP A 170 1.90 -10.81 -17.76
C ASP A 170 1.33 -9.95 -16.61
N TYR A 171 1.99 -8.84 -16.23
CA TYR A 171 1.53 -7.94 -15.18
C TYR A 171 1.54 -6.48 -15.64
N PRO A 172 0.37 -5.82 -15.77
CA PRO A 172 0.32 -4.39 -16.03
C PRO A 172 0.82 -3.61 -14.82
N GLY A 173 1.58 -2.53 -15.04
CA GLY A 173 2.02 -1.67 -13.93
C GLY A 173 0.85 -0.89 -13.31
N GLY A 174 0.15 -0.10 -14.13
CA GLY A 174 -1.11 0.56 -13.76
C GLY A 174 -1.01 2.09 -13.68
N ASP A 175 -2.18 2.73 -13.62
CA ASP A 175 -2.34 4.18 -13.54
C ASP A 175 -2.86 4.57 -12.15
N TYR A 176 -2.23 5.56 -11.53
CA TYR A 176 -2.50 5.94 -10.16
C TYR A 176 -2.59 7.45 -10.00
N LEU A 177 -3.68 7.91 -9.39
CA LEU A 177 -3.69 9.21 -8.76
C LEU A 177 -2.77 9.14 -7.53
N PHE A 178 -1.96 10.16 -7.28
CA PHE A 178 -1.02 10.13 -6.16
C PHE A 178 -1.26 11.32 -5.21
N LYS A 179 -0.98 11.12 -3.94
CA LYS A 179 -1.02 12.18 -2.94
C LYS A 179 0.10 12.01 -1.92
N ASN A 180 0.86 13.07 -1.67
CA ASN A 180 1.66 13.16 -0.45
C ASN A 180 0.71 13.25 0.74
N ARG A 181 0.86 12.33 1.69
CA ARG A 181 -0.04 12.24 2.84
C ARG A 181 0.48 13.06 4.00
N THR A 182 1.70 12.76 4.47
CA THR A 182 2.25 13.42 5.65
C THR A 182 3.75 13.14 5.85
N ILE A 183 4.36 13.88 6.77
CA ILE A 183 5.62 13.53 7.45
C ILE A 183 5.31 13.10 8.89
N TYR A 184 5.85 11.95 9.31
CA TYR A 184 5.79 11.46 10.69
C TYR A 184 6.95 10.52 10.97
N ASP A 185 7.39 10.43 12.21
CA ASP A 185 8.40 9.44 12.67
C ASP A 185 9.69 9.35 11.82
N GLY A 186 10.13 10.46 11.22
CA GLY A 186 11.31 10.44 10.32
C GLY A 186 11.03 9.84 8.93
N LYS A 187 9.77 9.65 8.57
CA LYS A 187 9.28 9.14 7.29
C LYS A 187 8.39 10.16 6.60
N CYS A 188 8.22 10.01 5.30
CA CYS A 188 7.10 10.60 4.55
C CYS A 188 6.22 9.49 4.00
N ALA A 189 4.90 9.70 4.00
CA ALA A 189 3.93 8.79 3.40
C ALA A 189 3.35 9.36 2.11
N MET A 190 3.18 8.49 1.12
CA MET A 190 2.51 8.74 -0.15
C MET A 190 1.40 7.71 -0.31
N SER A 191 0.24 8.13 -0.81
CA SER A 191 -0.79 7.22 -1.26
C SER A 191 -0.87 7.20 -2.78
N LEU A 192 -1.02 6.01 -3.34
CA LEU A 192 -1.38 5.75 -4.73
C LEU A 192 -2.80 5.21 -4.77
N PHE A 193 -3.68 5.85 -5.52
CA PHE A 193 -5.08 5.46 -5.71
C PHE A 193 -5.25 4.97 -7.13
N PHE A 194 -5.70 3.73 -7.28
CA PHE A 194 -5.84 3.13 -8.60
C PHE A 194 -6.89 3.88 -9.43
N ALA A 195 -6.54 4.27 -10.66
CA ALA A 195 -7.34 5.14 -11.52
C ALA A 195 -7.76 4.48 -12.85
N GLY A 196 -7.47 3.19 -13.04
CA GLY A 196 -7.75 2.44 -14.25
C GLY A 196 -8.88 1.43 -14.12
N ASN A 197 -9.32 0.88 -15.24
CA ASN A 197 -10.26 -0.25 -15.27
C ASN A 197 -9.51 -1.53 -15.69
N GLY A 198 -8.98 -2.27 -14.72
CA GLY A 198 -8.30 -3.54 -14.97
C GLY A 198 -7.32 -3.91 -13.87
N ASN A 199 -6.43 -4.85 -14.20
CA ASN A 199 -5.40 -5.31 -13.28
C ASN A 199 -4.28 -4.27 -13.12
N HIS A 200 -3.57 -4.35 -12.00
CA HIS A 200 -2.45 -3.47 -11.70
C HIS A 200 -1.42 -4.18 -10.81
N ILE A 201 -0.16 -3.72 -10.80
CA ILE A 201 0.93 -4.49 -10.19
C ILE A 201 0.75 -4.72 -8.68
N PHE A 202 0.07 -3.80 -7.99
CA PHE A 202 -0.19 -3.91 -6.56
C PHE A 202 -1.32 -4.91 -6.21
N GLU A 203 -1.93 -5.58 -7.18
CA GLU A 203 -2.75 -6.77 -6.91
C GLU A 203 -1.93 -7.88 -6.22
N LEU A 204 -0.59 -7.89 -6.42
CA LEU A 204 0.33 -8.80 -5.73
C LEU A 204 0.39 -8.57 -4.21
N LEU A 205 -0.18 -7.47 -3.70
CA LEU A 205 -0.34 -7.25 -2.26
C LEU A 205 -1.46 -8.13 -1.67
N ALA A 206 -2.44 -8.51 -2.49
CA ALA A 206 -3.51 -9.43 -2.11
C ALA A 206 -3.08 -10.89 -2.33
N THR A 207 -3.65 -11.81 -1.55
CA THR A 207 -3.53 -13.24 -1.81
C THR A 207 -4.59 -13.69 -2.82
N GLU A 208 -4.35 -14.82 -3.52
CA GLU A 208 -5.23 -15.34 -4.58
C GLU A 208 -6.69 -15.51 -4.14
N ASP A 209 -6.94 -15.72 -2.84
CA ASP A 209 -8.27 -15.88 -2.26
C ASP A 209 -9.04 -14.54 -2.09
N ILE A 210 -8.35 -13.40 -2.18
CA ILE A 210 -8.86 -12.05 -1.84
C ILE A 210 -9.00 -11.15 -3.09
N ALA A 211 -8.60 -11.63 -4.27
CA ALA A 211 -8.58 -10.89 -5.56
C ALA A 211 -9.94 -10.31 -6.05
N TYR A 212 -11.00 -10.39 -5.27
CA TYR A 212 -12.30 -9.78 -5.54
C TYR A 212 -12.40 -8.30 -5.16
N TYR A 213 -11.44 -7.78 -4.38
CA TYR A 213 -11.39 -6.36 -4.01
C TYR A 213 -10.01 -5.80 -4.37
N ALA A 214 -9.95 -4.96 -5.40
CA ALA A 214 -8.75 -4.21 -5.70
C ALA A 214 -8.33 -3.37 -4.49
N VAL A 215 -7.03 -3.20 -4.30
CA VAL A 215 -6.51 -2.34 -3.23
C VAL A 215 -6.75 -0.89 -3.66
N ASP A 216 -7.79 -0.26 -3.12
CA ASP A 216 -8.20 1.10 -3.51
C ASP A 216 -7.12 2.17 -3.22
N GLU A 217 -6.34 1.98 -2.16
CA GLU A 217 -5.28 2.90 -1.71
C GLU A 217 -4.03 2.12 -1.29
N ILE A 218 -2.91 2.37 -1.98
CA ILE A 218 -1.59 1.83 -1.64
C ILE A 218 -0.80 2.92 -0.92
N ILE A 219 -0.61 2.76 0.39
CA ILE A 219 0.17 3.68 1.22
C ILE A 219 1.63 3.21 1.27
N LEU A 220 2.52 4.03 0.75
CA LEU A 220 3.96 3.80 0.69
C LEU A 220 4.69 4.77 1.62
N GLU A 221 5.67 4.26 2.34
CA GLU A 221 6.51 5.05 3.24
C GLU A 221 7.93 5.17 2.70
N LYS A 222 8.56 6.34 2.86
CA LYS A 222 9.98 6.56 2.56
C LYS A 222 10.66 7.20 3.76
N VAL A 223 11.83 6.68 4.14
CA VAL A 223 12.66 7.29 5.18
C VAL A 223 13.14 8.66 4.69
N SER A 224 12.79 9.72 5.41
CA SER A 224 13.07 11.10 5.03
C SER A 224 13.96 11.84 6.05
N CYS A 225 14.03 11.33 7.28
CA CYS A 225 14.64 11.98 8.45
C CYS A 225 14.03 13.35 8.81
N LEU A 226 12.92 13.71 8.17
CA LEU A 226 12.18 14.94 8.44
C LEU A 226 11.45 14.82 9.76
N LYS A 227 11.25 15.96 10.43
CA LYS A 227 10.55 16.04 11.70
C LYS A 227 9.44 17.05 11.57
N SER A 228 8.27 16.67 12.08
CA SER A 228 7.18 17.61 12.28
C SER A 228 7.61 18.70 13.25
N GLU A 229 7.33 19.95 12.87
CA GLU A 229 7.51 21.12 13.72
C GLU A 229 6.22 21.49 14.48
N LEU A 230 5.12 20.81 14.16
CA LEU A 230 3.82 21.05 14.78
C LEU A 230 3.76 20.54 16.22
N HIS A 231 2.78 21.05 16.97
CA HIS A 231 2.62 20.78 18.40
C HIS A 231 1.18 20.38 18.75
N PRO A 232 0.99 19.55 19.78
CA PRO A 232 -0.34 19.16 20.25
C PRO A 232 -1.25 20.34 20.55
N THR A 233 -2.45 20.31 19.97
CA THR A 233 -3.55 21.20 20.34
C THR A 233 -4.13 20.79 21.70
N LYS A 234 -4.80 21.72 22.39
CA LYS A 234 -5.27 21.55 23.78
C LYS A 234 -6.75 21.87 23.90
N ASN A 235 -7.50 21.08 24.68
CA ASN A 235 -8.95 21.22 24.84
C ASN A 235 -9.67 21.32 23.49
N HIS A 236 -9.30 20.43 22.57
CA HIS A 236 -9.78 20.45 21.18
C HIS A 236 -10.42 19.11 20.83
N ASP A 237 -11.54 19.21 20.11
CA ASP A 237 -12.29 18.10 19.53
C ASP A 237 -12.15 18.22 18.01
N PHE A 238 -11.59 17.22 17.35
CA PHE A 238 -11.28 17.27 15.92
C PHE A 238 -11.25 15.88 15.30
N TYR A 239 -11.21 15.84 13.96
CA TYR A 239 -10.96 14.62 13.22
C TYR A 239 -9.51 14.59 12.76
N ALA A 240 -8.90 13.40 12.80
CA ALA A 240 -7.53 13.21 12.40
C ALA A 240 -7.30 11.91 11.66
N VAL A 241 -6.42 11.94 10.66
CA VAL A 241 -5.86 10.73 10.09
C VAL A 241 -4.78 10.18 11.03
N SER A 242 -4.85 8.89 11.35
CA SER A 242 -3.85 8.21 12.18
C SER A 242 -2.74 7.62 11.34
N TRP A 243 -1.50 7.71 11.80
CA TRP A 243 -0.32 7.08 11.19
C TRP A 243 0.35 6.05 12.09
N GLY A 244 -0.37 5.63 13.15
CA GLY A 244 0.08 4.63 14.10
C GLY A 244 0.70 5.22 15.36
N THR A 245 1.34 4.36 16.14
CA THR A 245 1.89 4.72 17.45
C THR A 245 3.29 5.29 17.33
N GLY A 246 3.61 6.25 18.20
CA GLY A 246 5.00 6.65 18.43
C GLY A 246 5.85 5.51 19.00
N ALA A 247 7.17 5.64 18.89
CA ALA A 247 8.14 4.64 19.35
C ALA A 247 8.04 4.28 20.85
N ASP A 248 7.37 5.11 21.66
CA ASP A 248 7.12 4.82 23.08
C ASP A 248 5.93 3.87 23.32
N GLY A 249 5.13 3.57 22.28
CA GLY A 249 3.90 2.80 22.35
C GLY A 249 2.78 3.48 23.16
N LYS A 250 2.91 4.78 23.44
CA LYS A 250 2.03 5.56 24.34
C LYS A 250 1.62 6.90 23.73
N SER A 251 1.93 7.09 22.47
CA SER A 251 1.68 8.29 21.70
C SER A 251 1.14 7.90 20.31
N LEU A 252 0.43 8.82 19.65
CA LEU A 252 -0.15 8.64 18.32
C LEU A 252 0.35 9.74 17.39
N TRP A 253 0.66 9.37 16.14
CA TRP A 253 0.91 10.32 15.05
C TRP A 253 -0.40 10.66 14.36
N LEU A 254 -0.79 11.93 14.40
CA LEU A 254 -2.10 12.40 13.94
C LEU A 254 -1.97 13.62 13.03
N ASP A 255 -2.63 13.60 11.87
CA ASP A 255 -2.87 14.80 11.04
C ASP A 255 -4.30 15.26 11.25
N GLU A 256 -4.53 16.51 11.67
CA GLU A 256 -5.89 17.06 11.70
C GLU A 256 -6.42 17.22 10.26
N VAL A 257 -7.66 16.81 10.03
CA VAL A 257 -8.31 16.82 8.71
C VAL A 257 -9.73 17.37 8.79
N GLN A 258 -10.21 17.89 7.66
CA GLN A 258 -11.63 18.16 7.51
C GLN A 258 -12.32 16.84 7.19
N TRP A 259 -13.17 16.40 8.11
CA TRP A 259 -14.00 15.24 7.91
C TRP A 259 -15.44 15.62 8.20
N THR A 260 -16.30 15.36 7.23
CA THR A 260 -17.74 15.44 7.39
C THR A 260 -18.31 14.07 7.06
N PRO A 261 -19.26 13.55 7.86
CA PRO A 261 -20.12 12.45 7.46
C PRO A 261 -20.57 12.61 6.01
N SER A 262 -20.59 11.53 5.23
CA SER A 262 -21.01 11.59 3.84
C SER A 262 -22.53 11.85 3.75
N GLU A 263 -22.96 13.11 3.87
CA GLU A 263 -24.38 13.48 3.78
C GLU A 263 -24.89 13.44 2.34
N GLU A 264 -24.01 13.64 1.35
CA GLU A 264 -24.32 13.52 -0.08
C GLU A 264 -23.35 12.53 -0.73
N TYR A 265 -23.86 11.32 -1.01
CA TYR A 265 -23.14 10.34 -1.83
C TYR A 265 -23.02 10.91 -3.25
N ASP A 266 -21.83 11.37 -3.61
CA ASP A 266 -21.45 11.59 -5.01
C ASP A 266 -21.08 10.24 -5.61
N PRO A 267 -21.86 9.70 -6.57
CA PRO A 267 -21.52 8.44 -7.21
C PRO A 267 -20.27 8.51 -8.09
N ASP A 268 -19.91 9.71 -8.57
CA ASP A 268 -18.85 9.91 -9.57
C ASP A 268 -17.91 11.08 -9.19
N PRO A 269 -17.25 11.04 -8.03
CA PRO A 269 -16.34 12.11 -7.64
C PRO A 269 -15.08 12.13 -8.52
N ASP A 270 -14.57 13.33 -8.84
CA ASP A 270 -13.33 13.49 -9.62
C ASP A 270 -12.12 12.83 -8.93
N TYR A 271 -12.04 12.92 -7.59
CA TYR A 271 -10.99 12.29 -6.81
C TYR A 271 -11.58 11.38 -5.73
N PRO A 272 -10.93 10.26 -5.37
CA PRO A 272 -11.29 9.46 -4.21
C PRO A 272 -11.46 10.33 -2.96
N THR A 273 -12.52 10.11 -2.17
CA THR A 273 -12.83 10.92 -0.97
C THR A 273 -11.64 11.03 -0.01
N ARG A 274 -10.83 9.97 0.11
CA ARG A 274 -9.63 9.98 0.96
C ARG A 274 -8.53 10.93 0.46
N MET A 275 -8.50 11.25 -0.84
CA MET A 275 -7.60 12.27 -1.38
C MET A 275 -8.03 13.68 -1.00
N THR A 276 -9.32 13.91 -0.74
CA THR A 276 -9.87 15.25 -0.52
C THR A 276 -9.99 15.64 0.96
N LEU A 277 -9.52 14.80 1.89
CA LEU A 277 -9.58 15.05 3.34
C LEU A 277 -8.73 16.23 3.83
N TYR A 278 -7.69 16.58 3.07
CA TYR A 278 -6.67 17.56 3.49
C TYR A 278 -6.84 18.87 2.74
N GLU A 279 -6.67 19.98 3.45
CA GLU A 279 -6.68 21.33 2.86
C GLU A 279 -5.34 21.66 2.16
N ASP A 280 -4.19 21.29 2.75
CA ASP A 280 -2.87 21.52 2.16
C ASP A 280 -2.28 20.28 1.47
N ASP A 281 -1.41 20.54 0.48
CA ASP A 281 -0.69 19.53 -0.30
C ASP A 281 0.44 18.84 0.48
N VAL A 282 0.88 19.45 1.59
CA VAL A 282 1.96 18.93 2.43
C VAL A 282 1.56 19.03 3.88
N GLN A 283 1.45 17.87 4.53
CA GLN A 283 1.10 17.78 5.93
C GLN A 283 2.21 17.22 6.80
N GLU A 284 2.14 17.61 8.07
CA GLU A 284 3.03 17.15 9.12
C GLU A 284 2.18 16.58 10.25
N SER A 285 2.40 15.30 10.59
CA SER A 285 1.70 14.72 11.73
C SER A 285 2.23 15.26 13.04
N VAL A 286 1.35 15.43 14.01
CA VAL A 286 1.72 15.77 15.38
C VAL A 286 1.79 14.48 16.21
N LEU A 287 2.82 14.35 17.04
CA LEU A 287 2.92 13.28 18.02
C LEU A 287 2.19 13.64 19.32
N TYR A 288 0.98 13.11 19.49
CA TYR A 288 0.18 13.31 20.69
C TYR A 288 0.42 12.20 21.71
N LYS A 289 0.64 12.57 22.98
CA LYS A 289 0.65 11.59 24.07
C LYS A 289 -0.76 11.16 24.42
N ILE A 290 -0.92 9.91 24.84
CA ILE A 290 -2.19 9.42 25.36
C ILE A 290 -2.24 9.67 26.87
N ALA A 291 -3.39 10.15 27.37
CA ALA A 291 -3.60 10.31 28.80
C ALA A 291 -3.56 8.94 29.50
N THR A 292 -2.89 8.87 30.65
CA THR A 292 -2.61 7.59 31.32
C THR A 292 -3.88 6.80 31.65
N ASP A 293 -4.94 7.50 32.06
CA ASP A 293 -6.21 6.88 32.44
C ASP A 293 -7.00 6.36 31.22
N ASN A 294 -6.68 6.83 30.00
CA ASN A 294 -7.36 6.47 28.76
C ASN A 294 -6.54 5.52 27.87
N MET A 295 -5.29 5.25 28.24
CA MET A 295 -4.34 4.49 27.40
C MET A 295 -4.84 3.11 27.00
N LYS A 296 -5.56 2.41 27.88
CA LYS A 296 -6.14 1.10 27.55
C LYS A 296 -7.23 1.22 26.49
N GLU A 297 -8.11 2.20 26.61
CA GLU A 297 -9.24 2.39 25.69
C GLU A 297 -8.73 2.79 24.31
N VAL A 298 -7.84 3.78 24.25
CA VAL A 298 -7.27 4.28 22.99
C VAL A 298 -6.47 3.20 22.25
N LEU A 299 -5.68 2.37 22.96
CA LEU A 299 -4.86 1.33 22.33
C LEU A 299 -5.62 0.01 22.10
N MET A 300 -6.88 -0.11 22.52
CA MET A 300 -7.73 -1.25 22.18
C MET A 300 -8.36 -1.13 20.80
N GLU A 301 -8.43 0.08 20.25
CA GLU A 301 -8.85 0.31 18.88
C GLU A 301 -7.82 -0.28 17.91
N ASN A 302 -8.28 -0.97 16.86
CA ASN A 302 -7.40 -1.38 15.77
C ASN A 302 -6.94 -0.11 15.05
N LEU A 303 -5.68 0.29 15.29
CA LEU A 303 -5.06 1.45 14.67
C LEU A 303 -4.69 1.11 13.24
N VAL A 304 -5.41 1.70 12.28
CA VAL A 304 -5.17 1.46 10.87
C VAL A 304 -4.64 2.75 10.23
N PRO A 305 -3.36 2.78 9.81
CA PRO A 305 -2.76 3.98 9.23
C PRO A 305 -3.54 4.49 8.03
N GLY A 306 -3.72 5.80 7.90
CA GLY A 306 -4.48 6.41 6.81
C GLY A 306 -5.99 6.54 7.06
N GLU A 307 -6.54 5.89 8.09
CA GLU A 307 -7.95 6.02 8.48
C GLU A 307 -8.20 7.27 9.35
N VAL A 308 -9.44 7.77 9.30
CA VAL A 308 -9.88 8.96 10.05
C VAL A 308 -10.49 8.56 11.39
N TYR A 309 -10.10 9.28 12.44
CA TYR A 309 -10.56 9.10 13.80
C TYR A 309 -11.04 10.43 14.38
N TYR A 310 -12.09 10.37 15.18
CA TYR A 310 -12.44 11.43 16.11
C TYR A 310 -11.45 11.45 17.27
N VAL A 311 -10.97 12.63 17.63
CA VAL A 311 -9.95 12.86 18.65
C VAL A 311 -10.41 13.96 19.60
N ARG A 312 -10.26 13.70 20.91
CA ARG A 312 -10.41 14.72 21.95
C ARG A 312 -9.14 14.85 22.77
N THR A 313 -8.71 16.08 23.00
CA THR A 313 -7.53 16.40 23.80
C THR A 313 -7.86 17.13 25.10
N ASP A 314 -7.07 16.89 26.14
CA ASP A 314 -7.19 17.61 27.41
C ASP A 314 -6.42 18.94 27.43
N LYS A 315 -6.36 19.59 28.61
CA LYS A 315 -5.63 20.86 28.81
C LYS A 315 -4.11 20.74 28.67
N GLN A 316 -3.55 19.53 28.73
CA GLN A 316 -2.16 19.24 28.45
C GLN A 316 -1.92 18.98 26.95
N GLY A 317 -2.97 18.72 26.18
CA GLY A 317 -2.91 18.27 24.80
C GLY A 317 -2.71 16.76 24.69
N TYR A 318 -3.12 16.00 25.72
CA TYR A 318 -3.09 14.55 25.69
C TYR A 318 -4.41 14.02 25.16
N VAL A 319 -4.34 12.96 24.35
CA VAL A 319 -5.51 12.26 23.83
C VAL A 319 -6.24 11.59 24.98
N ILE A 320 -7.52 11.96 25.15
CA ILE A 320 -8.44 11.38 26.14
C ILE A 320 -9.61 10.64 25.49
N GLU A 321 -9.85 10.82 24.20
CA GLU A 321 -10.81 10.06 23.41
C GLU A 321 -10.25 9.87 22.00
N PHE A 322 -10.39 8.67 21.47
CA PHE A 322 -9.90 8.29 20.16
C PHE A 322 -10.79 7.17 19.61
N VAL A 323 -11.58 7.47 18.59
CA VAL A 323 -12.60 6.55 18.05
C VAL A 323 -12.64 6.70 16.53
N ASN A 324 -12.75 5.60 15.78
CA ASN A 324 -12.90 5.67 14.33
C ASN A 324 -14.09 6.58 13.95
N ALA A 325 -13.90 7.45 12.96
CA ALA A 325 -14.87 8.51 12.64
C ALA A 325 -16.23 7.95 12.18
N ASP A 326 -16.23 6.95 11.30
CA ASP A 326 -17.45 6.30 10.82
C ASP A 326 -18.20 5.58 11.95
N PHE A 327 -17.46 4.92 12.84
CA PHE A 327 -18.04 4.28 14.01
C PHE A 327 -18.63 5.30 15.00
N LYS A 328 -17.96 6.44 15.20
CA LYS A 328 -18.44 7.54 16.04
C LYS A 328 -19.75 8.09 15.51
N GLU A 329 -19.82 8.35 14.20
CA GLU A 329 -21.04 8.80 13.53
C GLU A 329 -22.19 7.80 13.74
N TYR A 330 -21.93 6.50 13.55
CA TYR A 330 -22.93 5.46 13.76
C TYR A 330 -23.49 5.42 15.19
N ILE A 331 -22.64 5.62 16.21
CA ILE A 331 -23.07 5.66 17.60
C ILE A 331 -23.89 6.92 17.87
N ASP A 332 -23.43 8.08 17.41
CA ASP A 332 -24.11 9.36 17.65
C ASP A 332 -25.47 9.41 16.96
N GLY A 333 -25.55 8.98 15.69
CA GLY A 333 -26.80 8.94 14.94
C GLY A 333 -27.85 7.99 15.52
N LYS A 334 -27.45 6.95 16.28
CA LYS A 334 -28.36 6.09 17.04
C LYS A 334 -28.89 6.72 18.32
N ASN A 335 -28.13 7.64 18.92
CA ASN A 335 -28.54 8.32 20.15
C ASN A 335 -29.50 9.49 19.87
N GLU A 336 -29.62 9.92 18.62
CA GLU A 336 -30.53 10.98 18.17
C GLU A 336 -31.88 10.45 17.62
N SER A 337 -32.06 9.13 17.51
CA SER A 337 -33.27 8.45 16.99
C SER A 337 -34.19 7.86 18.06
#